data_AF-A0A7S3V2G4-F1
#
_entry.id   AF-A0A7S3V2G4-F1
#
_cell.length_a   1.000
_cell.length_b   1.000
_cell.length_c   1.000
_cell.angle_alpha   90.00
_cell.angle_beta   90.00
_cell.angle_gamma   90.00
#
_symmetry.space_group_name_H-M   'P 1'
#
loop_
_entity.id
_entity.type
_entity.pdbx_description
1 polymer ?
#
loop_
_entity_poly.entity_id
_entity_poly.type
_entity_poly.pdbx_seq_one_letter_code
_entity_poly.pdbx_strand_id
1 'polypeptide(L)'
;MICGKEMAKYLFLPHASCNFESFQKLSKLLVSRVKDHNGLASIISQVKNLSSTPALPGLKAAIDKAENTIPNLDFYGRLLPKIQAWALECTKLFPSGKLNQLPSGGTGKVELTRSQVRSILSATFFDVPIGSLSMFSLYNSSNNVGVARIMCQIAYFHQISTENQNILEDEHIIVNRRCSSSFPDWSTLDKPLSAASFSSELRIEESKALSHVDFANAKLHIGRILPSATQEEILFSIKPELFIAVLIADEGMKENESIRIEGARQYSDYSGYLDSFTFLGVKKQCFSPVPDIIAIDALIAKGNNQFEEANMRRDTNKAYLGFFPRIRDDEVDATVSSGNWGSGAFGGDVSLKFVQQLLAASAAGVMLEYSTFQNPSLEKRLKAINDMLQSKTVSQVWKILCSYSPSSENECLIQKIAQYHGSKQVQALKHWNKAIELEELGSFGDSVAQYSRAFRLWPALDSPACDHDNIPREVLLEANACGVPKTLFVTQTDNVVAPYLTGDSESMKNRASNLPVSDFENHLKRCLCA
;
A
#
# COMPACT_ATOMS: atom_id res chain seq x y z
N MET A 1 7.66 -31.18 1.66
CA MET A 1 8.60 -31.64 2.72
C MET A 1 9.93 -30.98 2.41
N ILE A 2 10.44 -30.01 3.18
CA ILE A 2 10.84 -30.09 4.59
C ILE A 2 10.10 -29.03 5.41
N CYS A 3 9.35 -29.48 6.43
CA CYS A 3 8.71 -28.65 7.43
C CYS A 3 9.78 -28.21 8.44
N GLY A 4 10.31 -27.00 8.30
CA GLY A 4 11.07 -26.35 9.36
C GLY A 4 10.14 -26.10 10.55
N LYS A 5 10.55 -26.47 11.76
CA LYS A 5 9.83 -26.17 13.00
C LYS A 5 9.42 -24.69 13.01
N GLU A 6 8.13 -24.41 12.92
CA GLU A 6 7.58 -23.08 13.18
C GLU A 6 7.94 -22.71 14.62
N MET A 7 8.91 -21.81 14.80
CA MET A 7 8.95 -21.06 16.05
C MET A 7 7.72 -20.17 16.04
N ALA A 8 6.70 -20.54 16.81
CA ALA A 8 5.49 -19.76 16.91
C ALA A 8 5.86 -18.33 17.35
N LYS A 9 5.59 -17.36 16.47
CA LYS A 9 5.87 -15.94 16.71
C LYS A 9 4.63 -15.29 17.30
N TYR A 10 4.81 -14.59 18.41
CA TYR A 10 3.72 -13.92 19.11
C TYR A 10 4.08 -12.46 19.34
N LEU A 11 3.07 -11.58 19.20
CA LEU A 11 3.09 -10.25 19.75
C LEU A 11 2.50 -10.31 21.17
N PHE A 12 3.24 -9.83 22.16
CA PHE A 12 2.74 -9.72 23.53
C PHE A 12 1.88 -8.47 23.69
N LEU A 13 0.64 -8.67 24.12
CA LEU A 13 -0.31 -7.61 24.43
C LEU A 13 0.05 -6.93 25.77
N PRO A 14 -0.44 -5.70 26.02
CA PRO A 14 0.00 -4.87 27.15
C PRO A 14 -0.05 -5.58 28.51
N HIS A 15 -1.07 -6.39 28.79
CA HIS A 15 -1.21 -7.11 30.06
C HIS A 15 -0.25 -8.28 30.25
N ALA A 16 0.47 -8.70 29.21
CA ALA A 16 1.53 -9.70 29.28
C ALA A 16 2.93 -9.14 28.97
N SER A 17 3.03 -7.99 28.29
CA SER A 17 4.30 -7.37 27.92
C SER A 17 4.87 -6.44 28.98
N CYS A 18 4.03 -5.85 29.85
CA CYS A 18 4.48 -4.98 30.93
C CYS A 18 4.26 -5.61 32.31
N ASN A 19 4.96 -5.11 33.33
CA ASN A 19 4.76 -5.58 34.70
C ASN A 19 3.36 -5.21 35.21
N PHE A 20 2.91 -5.91 36.25
CA PHE A 20 1.57 -5.75 36.81
C PHE A 20 1.24 -4.30 37.19
N GLU A 21 2.19 -3.58 37.79
CA GLU A 21 2.01 -2.17 38.18
C GLU A 21 1.79 -1.25 36.97
N SER A 22 2.52 -1.48 35.88
CA SER A 22 2.39 -0.70 34.64
C SER A 22 1.03 -0.95 33.99
N PHE A 23 0.59 -2.20 33.96
CA PHE A 23 -0.74 -2.53 33.43
C PHE A 23 -1.86 -1.99 34.33
N GLN A 24 -1.69 -2.02 35.65
CA GLN A 24 -2.62 -1.40 36.58
C GLN A 24 -2.71 0.13 36.38
N LYS A 25 -1.58 0.79 36.14
CA LYS A 25 -1.54 2.22 35.82
C LYS A 25 -2.30 2.50 34.52
N LEU A 26 -2.03 1.73 33.46
CA LEU A 26 -2.76 1.82 32.19
C LEU A 26 -4.27 1.61 32.40
N SER A 27 -4.65 0.59 33.17
CA SER A 27 -6.06 0.29 33.47
C SER A 27 -6.74 1.45 34.19
N LYS A 28 -6.09 2.03 35.20
CA LYS A 28 -6.61 3.21 35.92
C LYS A 28 -6.76 4.43 35.00
N LEU A 29 -5.81 4.64 34.07
CA LEU A 29 -5.89 5.71 33.08
C LEU A 29 -7.08 5.51 32.15
N LEU A 30 -7.25 4.30 31.60
CA LEU A 30 -8.34 3.99 30.68
C LEU A 30 -9.72 3.99 31.34
N VAL A 31 -9.85 3.78 32.66
CA VAL A 31 -11.12 3.92 33.38
C VAL A 31 -11.43 5.38 33.78
N SER A 32 -10.45 6.28 33.66
CA SER A 32 -10.64 7.68 34.09
C SER A 32 -11.72 8.38 33.25
N ARG A 33 -12.53 9.21 33.91
CA ARG A 33 -13.60 9.95 33.25
C ARG A 33 -13.00 11.07 32.39
N VAL A 34 -13.23 11.00 31.09
CA VAL A 34 -12.88 12.04 30.12
C VAL A 34 -14.12 12.84 29.78
N LYS A 35 -14.03 14.18 29.85
CA LYS A 35 -15.15 15.08 29.53
C LYS A 35 -14.91 15.92 28.28
N ASP A 36 -13.65 16.03 27.86
CA ASP A 36 -13.23 16.90 26.77
C ASP A 36 -11.92 16.39 26.14
N HIS A 37 -11.50 17.09 25.10
CA HIS A 37 -10.30 16.79 24.33
C HIS A 37 -9.02 16.83 25.16
N ASN A 38 -8.91 17.77 26.11
CA ASN A 38 -7.73 17.90 26.95
C ASN A 38 -7.54 16.69 27.86
N GLY A 39 -8.66 16.16 28.41
CA GLY A 39 -8.66 14.92 29.15
C GLY A 39 -8.19 13.73 28.30
N LEU A 40 -8.68 13.60 27.06
CA LEU A 40 -8.28 12.53 26.15
C LEU A 40 -6.79 12.64 25.77
N ALA A 41 -6.33 13.83 25.42
CA ALA A 41 -4.93 14.10 25.10
C ALA A 41 -4.01 13.80 26.28
N SER A 42 -4.44 14.08 27.51
CA SER A 42 -3.71 13.73 28.73
C SER A 42 -3.57 12.23 28.92
N ILE A 43 -4.62 11.44 28.63
CA ILE A 43 -4.53 9.97 28.66
C ILE A 43 -3.52 9.48 27.63
N ILE A 44 -3.64 9.90 26.36
CA ILE A 44 -2.72 9.49 25.28
C ILE A 44 -1.27 9.86 25.62
N SER A 45 -1.05 11.06 26.15
CA SER A 45 0.26 11.52 26.63
C SER A 45 0.87 10.58 27.67
N GLN A 46 0.08 10.20 28.67
CA GLN A 46 0.52 9.32 29.75
C GLN A 46 0.73 7.88 29.28
N VAL A 47 -0.12 7.37 28.39
CA VAL A 47 0.03 6.04 27.77
C VAL A 47 1.34 5.95 26.99
N LYS A 48 1.68 7.01 26.25
CA LYS A 48 2.92 7.10 25.47
C LYS A 48 4.15 7.54 26.27
N ASN A 49 4.00 7.86 27.55
CA ASN A 49 5.03 8.44 28.41
C ASN A 49 5.70 9.71 27.81
N LEU A 50 4.90 10.63 27.26
CA LEU A 50 5.41 11.89 26.72
C LEU A 50 5.76 12.87 27.84
N SER A 51 6.77 13.73 27.60
CA SER A 51 7.20 14.76 28.56
C SER A 51 6.19 15.88 28.77
N SER A 52 5.28 16.07 27.82
CA SER A 52 4.24 17.10 27.84
C SER A 52 3.00 16.63 27.08
N THR A 53 1.82 17.07 27.51
CA THR A 53 0.56 16.75 26.83
C THR A 53 0.50 17.41 25.45
N PRO A 54 0.41 16.63 24.35
CA PRO A 54 0.33 17.18 23.01
C PRO A 54 -1.07 17.74 22.74
N ALA A 55 -1.17 18.70 21.82
CA ALA A 55 -2.45 19.31 21.45
C ALA A 55 -3.37 18.39 20.63
N LEU A 56 -2.82 17.40 19.92
CA LEU A 56 -3.55 16.45 19.05
C LEU A 56 -4.63 17.11 18.17
N PRO A 57 -4.27 18.14 17.36
CA PRO A 57 -5.25 18.95 16.64
C PRO A 57 -6.09 18.17 15.64
N GLY A 58 -5.54 17.13 15.00
CA GLY A 58 -6.26 16.25 14.07
C GLY A 58 -7.35 15.46 14.77
N LEU A 59 -7.04 14.90 15.94
CA LEU A 59 -8.01 14.17 16.76
C LEU A 59 -9.14 15.10 17.23
N LYS A 60 -8.81 16.30 17.72
CA LYS A 60 -9.81 17.28 18.12
C LYS A 60 -10.77 17.60 16.97
N ALA A 61 -10.20 17.97 15.82
CA ALA A 61 -10.99 18.35 14.64
C ALA A 61 -11.86 17.18 14.14
N ALA A 62 -11.37 15.94 14.20
CA ALA A 62 -12.14 14.77 13.81
C ALA A 62 -13.31 14.49 14.76
N ILE A 63 -13.11 14.59 16.07
CA ILE A 63 -14.19 14.43 17.07
C ILE A 63 -15.25 15.51 16.86
N ASP A 64 -14.83 16.78 16.78
CA ASP A 64 -15.74 17.92 16.58
C ASP A 64 -16.55 17.73 15.28
N LYS A 65 -15.91 17.34 14.17
CA LYS A 65 -16.61 17.08 12.90
C LYS A 65 -17.52 15.85 12.98
N ALA A 66 -17.08 14.78 13.64
CA ALA A 66 -17.86 13.55 13.76
C ALA A 66 -19.16 13.79 14.54
N GLU A 67 -19.12 14.50 15.67
CA GLU A 67 -20.33 14.82 16.46
C GLU A 67 -21.36 15.65 15.66
N ASN A 68 -20.88 16.46 14.71
CA ASN A 68 -21.75 17.26 13.84
C ASN A 68 -22.28 16.52 12.60
N THR A 69 -21.64 15.42 12.19
CA THR A 69 -21.93 14.76 10.90
C THR A 69 -22.45 13.34 11.03
N ILE A 70 -22.07 12.62 12.08
CA ILE A 70 -22.54 11.25 12.34
C ILE A 70 -23.81 11.33 13.20
N PRO A 71 -24.96 10.87 12.69
CA PRO A 71 -26.23 10.98 13.43
C PRO A 71 -26.18 10.28 14.79
N ASN A 72 -26.68 10.94 15.83
CA ASN A 72 -26.75 10.42 17.20
C ASN A 72 -25.40 10.08 17.86
N LEU A 73 -24.28 10.59 17.32
CA LEU A 73 -22.99 10.45 17.96
C LEU A 73 -22.87 11.41 19.16
N ASP A 74 -22.65 10.83 20.34
CA ASP A 74 -22.18 11.53 21.54
C ASP A 74 -20.82 10.92 21.88
N PHE A 75 -19.74 11.60 21.50
CA PHE A 75 -18.40 11.03 21.56
C PHE A 75 -17.95 10.88 23.02
N TYR A 76 -17.92 11.97 23.79
CA TYR A 76 -17.40 11.93 25.17
C TYR A 76 -18.38 11.28 26.16
N GLY A 77 -19.69 11.49 25.99
CA GLY A 77 -20.71 11.02 26.93
C GLY A 77 -21.08 9.56 26.78
N ARG A 78 -21.04 9.01 25.54
CA ARG A 78 -21.49 7.63 25.25
C ARG A 78 -20.45 6.75 24.59
N LEU A 79 -19.76 7.24 23.54
CA LEU A 79 -18.89 6.38 22.73
C LEU A 79 -17.55 6.11 23.41
N LEU A 80 -16.86 7.15 23.88
CA LEU A 80 -15.54 7.05 24.47
C LEU A 80 -15.51 6.11 25.69
N PRO A 81 -16.49 6.13 26.63
CA PRO A 81 -16.55 5.14 27.71
C PRO A 81 -16.63 3.68 27.22
N LYS A 82 -17.29 3.43 26.07
CA LYS A 82 -17.32 2.10 25.46
C LYS A 82 -15.95 1.72 24.88
N ILE A 83 -15.29 2.64 24.17
CA ILE A 83 -13.93 2.41 23.64
C ILE A 83 -12.94 2.13 24.79
N GLN A 84 -13.05 2.87 25.90
CA GLN A 84 -12.28 2.64 27.12
C GLN A 84 -12.50 1.22 27.68
N ALA A 85 -13.77 0.80 27.80
CA ALA A 85 -14.11 -0.54 28.27
C ALA A 85 -13.58 -1.64 27.34
N TRP A 86 -13.78 -1.50 26.03
CA TRP A 86 -13.31 -2.46 25.02
C TRP A 86 -11.79 -2.60 24.98
N ALA A 87 -11.04 -1.51 25.19
CA ALA A 87 -9.58 -1.58 25.31
C ALA A 87 -9.13 -2.47 26.49
N LEU A 88 -9.90 -2.50 27.59
CA LEU A 88 -9.61 -3.29 28.79
C LEU A 88 -10.10 -4.75 28.71
N GLU A 89 -11.02 -5.05 27.79
CA GLU A 89 -11.46 -6.43 27.51
C GLU A 89 -10.33 -7.32 26.99
N CYS A 90 -9.20 -6.75 26.56
CA CYS A 90 -8.06 -7.50 26.04
C CYS A 90 -7.56 -8.60 27.00
N THR A 91 -7.67 -8.38 28.32
CA THR A 91 -7.32 -9.38 29.35
C THR A 91 -8.23 -10.60 29.33
N LYS A 92 -9.54 -10.39 29.11
CA LYS A 92 -10.54 -11.45 29.00
C LYS A 92 -10.46 -12.15 27.65
N LEU A 93 -10.32 -11.38 26.58
CA LEU A 93 -10.35 -11.86 25.19
C LEU A 93 -9.03 -12.53 24.75
N PHE A 94 -7.93 -12.21 25.42
CA PHE A 94 -6.62 -12.80 25.22
C PHE A 94 -6.00 -13.21 26.56
N PRO A 95 -6.47 -14.28 27.22
CA PRO A 95 -6.02 -14.65 28.57
C PRO A 95 -4.51 -14.96 28.65
N SER A 96 -3.90 -15.42 27.57
CA SER A 96 -2.45 -15.63 27.47
C SER A 96 -1.65 -14.33 27.25
N GLY A 97 -2.33 -13.24 26.89
CA GLY A 97 -1.75 -11.98 26.43
C GLY A 97 -0.90 -12.11 25.17
N LYS A 98 -1.14 -13.13 24.35
CA LYS A 98 -0.43 -13.36 23.08
C LYS A 98 -1.36 -13.18 21.90
N LEU A 99 -0.92 -12.42 20.91
CA LEU A 99 -1.48 -12.38 19.57
C LEU A 99 -0.56 -13.15 18.63
N ASN A 100 -1.08 -14.17 17.94
CA ASN A 100 -0.31 -14.95 16.97
C ASN A 100 0.11 -14.06 15.79
N GLN A 101 1.35 -14.20 15.34
CA GLN A 101 1.87 -13.54 14.15
C GLN A 101 2.19 -14.56 13.06
N LEU A 102 2.13 -14.12 11.81
CA LEU A 102 2.51 -14.86 10.63
C LEU A 102 3.87 -14.34 10.15
N PRO A 103 4.99 -15.02 10.49
CA PRO A 103 6.32 -14.62 10.03
C PRO A 103 6.47 -14.77 8.51
N SER A 104 7.45 -14.09 7.91
CA SER A 104 7.75 -14.18 6.48
C SER A 104 8.50 -15.49 6.18
N GLY A 105 8.22 -16.05 5.00
CA GLY A 105 8.70 -17.34 4.52
C GLY A 105 7.76 -18.51 4.78
N GLY A 106 6.60 -18.30 5.42
CA GLY A 106 5.67 -19.36 5.81
C GLY A 106 4.23 -19.12 5.34
N THR A 107 3.50 -20.21 5.12
CA THR A 107 2.04 -20.17 4.90
C THR A 107 1.34 -20.44 6.22
N GLY A 108 0.38 -19.59 6.59
CA GLY A 108 -0.37 -19.77 7.82
C GLY A 108 -1.59 -18.86 7.89
N LYS A 109 -2.42 -19.08 8.90
CA LYS A 109 -3.61 -18.27 9.17
C LYS A 109 -3.74 -17.92 10.65
N VAL A 110 -4.26 -16.73 10.92
CA VAL A 110 -4.69 -16.30 12.25
C VAL A 110 -6.13 -15.84 12.14
N GLU A 111 -6.97 -16.36 13.02
CA GLU A 111 -8.40 -16.10 13.08
C GLU A 111 -8.72 -15.47 14.42
N LEU A 112 -9.46 -14.35 14.38
CA LEU A 112 -9.88 -13.58 15.55
C LEU A 112 -11.37 -13.29 15.46
N THR A 113 -12.07 -13.31 16.58
CA THR A 113 -13.44 -12.78 16.64
C THR A 113 -13.43 -11.27 16.43
N ARG A 114 -14.54 -10.70 15.94
CA ARG A 114 -14.64 -9.24 15.81
C ARG A 114 -14.52 -8.53 17.15
N SER A 115 -14.97 -9.13 18.24
CA SER A 115 -14.73 -8.61 19.60
C SER A 115 -13.24 -8.53 19.96
N GLN A 116 -12.43 -9.53 19.58
CA GLN A 116 -10.98 -9.49 19.74
C GLN A 116 -10.34 -8.36 18.92
N VAL A 117 -10.73 -8.20 17.66
CA VAL A 117 -10.26 -7.11 16.79
C VAL A 117 -10.65 -5.75 17.36
N ARG A 118 -11.92 -5.57 17.76
CA ARG A 118 -12.41 -4.34 18.41
C ARG A 118 -11.58 -3.96 19.62
N SER A 119 -11.30 -4.92 20.50
CA SER A 119 -10.51 -4.65 21.71
C SER A 119 -9.11 -4.12 21.39
N ILE A 120 -8.43 -4.72 20.42
CA ILE A 120 -7.12 -4.27 19.96
C ILE A 120 -7.21 -2.86 19.35
N LEU A 121 -8.15 -2.63 18.43
CA LEU A 121 -8.33 -1.31 17.81
C LEU A 121 -8.71 -0.23 18.83
N SER A 122 -9.50 -0.56 19.86
CA SER A 122 -9.81 0.34 20.96
C SER A 122 -8.57 0.69 21.79
N ALA A 123 -7.67 -0.26 22.05
CA ALA A 123 -6.40 0.04 22.72
C ALA A 123 -5.49 0.92 21.84
N THR A 124 -5.43 0.65 20.53
CA THR A 124 -4.74 1.48 19.55
C THR A 124 -5.30 2.90 19.44
N PHE A 125 -6.61 3.10 19.68
CA PHE A 125 -7.21 4.45 19.72
C PHE A 125 -6.61 5.34 20.82
N PHE A 126 -6.24 4.75 21.96
CA PHE A 126 -5.50 5.45 23.03
C PHE A 126 -3.99 5.45 22.81
N ASP A 127 -3.53 4.98 21.65
CA ASP A 127 -2.14 4.79 21.27
C ASP A 127 -1.36 3.91 22.28
N VAL A 128 -2.05 2.92 22.85
CA VAL A 128 -1.42 1.90 23.68
C VAL A 128 -0.37 1.16 22.84
N PRO A 129 0.88 1.01 23.30
CA PRO A 129 1.92 0.34 22.53
C PRO A 129 1.57 -1.13 22.26
N ILE A 130 1.08 -1.42 21.05
CA ILE A 130 0.79 -2.76 20.56
C ILE A 130 1.49 -2.92 19.21
N GLY A 131 2.67 -3.55 19.23
CA GLY A 131 3.48 -3.73 18.02
C GLY A 131 3.83 -2.41 17.35
N SER A 132 3.72 -2.37 16.02
CA SER A 132 4.02 -1.21 15.17
C SER A 132 2.82 -0.27 14.97
N LEU A 133 1.62 -0.63 15.44
CA LEU A 133 0.40 0.12 15.16
C LEU A 133 0.26 1.32 16.09
N SER A 134 0.28 2.52 15.51
CA SER A 134 0.21 3.80 16.21
C SER A 134 -0.63 4.79 15.39
N MET A 135 -1.58 5.45 16.04
CA MET A 135 -2.44 6.50 15.47
C MET A 135 -1.92 7.91 15.78
N PHE A 136 -0.86 8.02 16.57
CA PHE A 136 -0.32 9.30 17.02
C PHE A 136 0.01 10.28 15.88
N SER A 137 0.54 9.79 14.76
CA SER A 137 0.85 10.62 13.59
C SER A 137 -0.42 11.18 12.94
N LEU A 138 -1.52 10.41 12.90
CA LEU A 138 -2.82 10.91 12.47
C LEU A 138 -3.34 11.98 13.42
N TYR A 139 -3.31 11.71 14.73
CA TYR A 139 -3.86 12.62 15.75
C TYR A 139 -3.16 13.98 15.80
N ASN A 140 -1.87 14.03 15.48
CA ASN A 140 -1.13 15.29 15.39
C ASN A 140 -1.30 16.05 14.07
N SER A 141 -1.79 15.39 13.02
CA SER A 141 -1.96 16.01 11.71
C SER A 141 -3.26 16.79 11.64
N SER A 142 -3.19 18.10 11.42
CA SER A 142 -4.36 18.95 11.17
C SER A 142 -4.82 18.93 9.70
N ASN A 143 -4.20 18.12 8.83
CA ASN A 143 -4.61 18.03 7.44
C ASN A 143 -6.00 17.36 7.30
N ASN A 144 -6.74 17.73 6.24
CA ASN A 144 -8.09 17.21 6.03
C ASN A 144 -8.13 15.68 5.88
N VAL A 145 -7.09 15.10 5.27
CA VAL A 145 -6.96 13.65 5.08
C VAL A 145 -6.88 12.93 6.43
N GLY A 146 -5.97 13.35 7.31
CA GLY A 146 -5.81 12.74 8.63
C GLY A 146 -7.10 12.84 9.44
N VAL A 147 -7.76 14.01 9.41
CA VAL A 147 -9.07 14.21 10.05
C VAL A 147 -10.12 13.25 9.49
N ALA A 148 -10.24 13.12 8.17
CA ALA A 148 -11.19 12.20 7.53
C ALA A 148 -10.92 10.73 7.89
N ARG A 149 -9.64 10.32 7.98
CA ARG A 149 -9.27 8.96 8.39
C ARG A 149 -9.64 8.67 9.85
N ILE A 150 -9.45 9.64 10.75
CA ILE A 150 -9.89 9.52 12.16
C ILE A 150 -11.42 9.46 12.24
N MET A 151 -12.14 10.24 11.43
CA MET A 151 -13.61 10.15 11.34
C MET A 151 -14.08 8.75 10.94
N CYS A 152 -13.37 8.07 10.02
CA CYS A 152 -13.69 6.68 9.67
C CYS A 152 -13.52 5.72 10.86
N GLN A 153 -12.50 5.91 11.70
CA GLN A 153 -12.32 5.13 12.93
C GLN A 153 -13.45 5.38 13.95
N ILE A 154 -13.85 6.65 14.12
CA ILE A 154 -14.97 7.02 14.98
C ILE A 154 -16.28 6.40 14.46
N ALA A 155 -16.50 6.43 13.14
CA ALA A 155 -17.65 5.80 12.50
C ALA A 155 -17.70 4.29 12.75
N TYR A 156 -16.56 3.59 12.65
CA TYR A 156 -16.45 2.18 13.01
C TYR A 156 -16.88 1.91 14.46
N PHE A 157 -16.28 2.61 15.43
CA PHE A 157 -16.65 2.40 16.84
C PHE A 157 -18.11 2.75 17.10
N HIS A 158 -18.63 3.81 16.48
CA HIS A 158 -20.03 4.21 16.61
C HIS A 158 -20.97 3.11 16.11
N GLN A 159 -20.76 2.59 14.90
CA GLN A 159 -21.58 1.51 14.35
C GLN A 159 -21.52 0.26 15.23
N ILE A 160 -20.31 -0.21 15.57
CA ILE A 160 -20.11 -1.34 16.48
C ILE A 160 -20.82 -1.14 17.83
N SER A 161 -20.88 0.11 18.33
CA SER A 161 -21.54 0.43 19.61
C SER A 161 -23.06 0.31 19.59
N THR A 162 -23.65 0.25 18.38
CA THR A 162 -25.10 0.22 18.13
C THR A 162 -25.57 -1.14 17.58
N GLU A 163 -24.64 -2.01 17.19
CA GLU A 163 -24.92 -3.38 16.76
C GLU A 163 -25.20 -4.33 17.95
N ASN A 164 -25.90 -5.44 17.67
CA ASN A 164 -26.14 -6.49 18.65
C ASN A 164 -24.84 -7.22 18.98
N GLN A 165 -24.49 -7.32 20.27
CA GLN A 165 -23.23 -7.92 20.72
C GLN A 165 -23.06 -9.38 20.31
N ASN A 166 -24.14 -10.18 20.27
CA ASN A 166 -24.05 -11.60 19.92
C ASN A 166 -23.54 -11.78 18.47
N ILE A 167 -23.95 -10.90 17.54
CA ILE A 167 -23.51 -10.93 16.15
C ILE A 167 -21.99 -10.69 16.03
N LEU A 168 -21.41 -9.88 16.93
CA LEU A 168 -19.99 -9.56 16.92
C LEU A 168 -19.12 -10.70 17.46
N GLU A 169 -19.66 -11.58 18.30
CA GLU A 169 -18.93 -12.72 18.85
C GLU A 169 -18.85 -13.89 17.86
N ASP A 170 -19.86 -14.05 17.00
CA ASP A 170 -19.93 -15.13 16.01
C ASP A 170 -19.14 -14.86 14.73
N GLU A 171 -18.88 -13.59 14.41
CA GLU A 171 -18.17 -13.21 13.19
C GLU A 171 -16.66 -13.04 13.39
N HIS A 172 -15.91 -13.54 12.39
CA HIS A 172 -14.47 -13.69 12.47
C HIS A 172 -13.76 -12.86 11.39
N ILE A 173 -12.59 -12.35 11.73
CA ILE A 173 -11.61 -11.76 10.81
C ILE A 173 -10.46 -12.74 10.71
N ILE A 174 -10.14 -13.15 9.48
CA ILE A 174 -9.08 -14.14 9.22
C ILE A 174 -7.99 -13.48 8.39
N VAL A 175 -6.76 -13.50 8.90
CA VAL A 175 -5.57 -13.07 8.15
C VAL A 175 -4.82 -14.31 7.72
N ASN A 176 -4.65 -14.48 6.42
CA ASN A 176 -3.90 -15.56 5.82
C ASN A 176 -2.64 -14.99 5.16
N ARG A 177 -1.48 -15.54 5.50
CA ARG A 177 -0.25 -15.34 4.72
C ARG A 177 -0.05 -16.57 3.85
N ARG A 178 0.07 -16.36 2.55
CA ARG A 178 0.37 -17.42 1.58
C ARG A 178 1.80 -17.26 1.12
N CYS A 179 2.55 -18.35 1.11
CA CYS A 179 3.90 -18.45 0.57
C CYS A 179 3.93 -19.64 -0.39
N SER A 180 4.42 -19.42 -1.62
CA SER A 180 4.58 -20.50 -2.60
C SER A 180 6.01 -20.55 -3.11
N SER A 181 6.53 -21.76 -3.31
CA SER A 181 7.78 -21.99 -4.06
C SER A 181 7.53 -22.53 -5.47
N SER A 182 6.26 -22.72 -5.84
CA SER A 182 5.84 -23.29 -7.12
C SER A 182 4.92 -22.32 -7.83
N PHE A 183 5.30 -21.96 -9.05
CA PHE A 183 4.56 -21.05 -9.91
C PHE A 183 4.39 -21.68 -11.30
N PRO A 184 3.36 -21.27 -12.06
CA PRO A 184 3.24 -21.69 -13.45
C PRO A 184 4.47 -21.27 -14.25
N ASP A 185 4.90 -22.11 -15.18
CA ASP A 185 5.83 -21.68 -16.21
C ASP A 185 5.06 -20.89 -17.28
N TRP A 186 5.10 -19.56 -17.15
CA TRP A 186 4.43 -18.64 -18.07
C TRP A 186 4.83 -18.84 -19.52
N SER A 187 6.02 -19.38 -19.81
CA SER A 187 6.50 -19.56 -21.18
C SER A 187 5.89 -20.78 -21.90
N THR A 188 5.31 -21.71 -21.13
CA THR A 188 4.76 -22.98 -21.61
C THR A 188 3.31 -23.23 -21.19
N LEU A 189 2.72 -22.39 -20.33
CA LEU A 189 1.33 -22.53 -19.89
C LEU A 189 0.33 -22.29 -21.03
N ASP A 190 -0.14 -23.38 -21.64
CA ASP A 190 -1.09 -23.36 -22.76
C ASP A 190 -2.56 -23.32 -22.28
N LYS A 191 -2.89 -22.29 -21.49
CA LYS A 191 -4.23 -22.04 -20.99
C LYS A 191 -4.85 -20.83 -21.72
N PRO A 192 -6.14 -20.87 -22.12
CA PRO A 192 -6.81 -19.68 -22.66
C PRO A 192 -6.86 -18.57 -21.63
N LEU A 193 -6.96 -17.32 -22.09
CA LEU A 193 -7.16 -16.18 -21.20
C LEU A 193 -8.57 -16.18 -20.59
N SER A 194 -8.69 -15.76 -19.34
CA SER A 194 -9.97 -15.49 -18.70
C SER A 194 -10.61 -14.23 -19.30
N ALA A 195 -11.94 -14.14 -19.25
CA ALA A 195 -12.63 -12.90 -19.54
C ALA A 195 -12.23 -11.81 -18.52
N ALA A 196 -12.12 -10.57 -18.99
CA ALA A 196 -11.98 -9.39 -18.15
C ALA A 196 -13.13 -8.41 -18.42
N SER A 197 -13.72 -7.88 -17.36
CA SER A 197 -14.65 -6.76 -17.42
C SER A 197 -13.94 -5.47 -17.01
N PHE A 198 -14.46 -4.33 -17.45
CA PHE A 198 -13.85 -3.03 -17.18
C PHE A 198 -14.89 -2.05 -16.66
N SER A 199 -14.47 -1.15 -15.78
CA SER A 199 -15.29 -0.02 -15.34
C SER A 199 -14.43 1.20 -15.03
N SER A 200 -14.74 2.33 -15.64
CA SER A 200 -14.22 3.63 -15.23
C SER A 200 -15.03 4.27 -14.11
N GLU A 201 -16.24 3.79 -13.82
CA GLU A 201 -17.13 4.38 -12.82
C GLU A 201 -16.96 3.73 -11.44
N LEU A 202 -16.93 2.41 -11.39
CA LEU A 202 -16.89 1.65 -10.14
C LEU A 202 -15.49 1.63 -9.55
N ARG A 203 -15.40 1.90 -8.25
CA ARG A 203 -14.18 1.63 -7.46
C ARG A 203 -14.10 0.15 -7.12
N ILE A 204 -12.90 -0.32 -6.77
CA ILE A 204 -12.65 -1.73 -6.46
C ILE A 204 -13.58 -2.23 -5.34
N GLU A 205 -13.70 -1.45 -4.27
CA GLU A 205 -14.51 -1.78 -3.10
C GLU A 205 -16.04 -1.67 -3.33
N GLU A 206 -16.47 -1.18 -4.49
CA GLU A 206 -17.88 -1.11 -4.90
C GLU A 206 -18.30 -2.30 -5.76
N SER A 207 -17.34 -3.11 -6.18
CA SER A 207 -17.57 -4.32 -6.95
C SER A 207 -18.25 -5.41 -6.14
N LYS A 208 -19.10 -6.20 -6.81
CA LYS A 208 -19.70 -7.43 -6.26
C LYS A 208 -18.75 -8.62 -6.25
N ALA A 209 -17.52 -8.47 -6.77
CA ALA A 209 -16.51 -9.50 -6.72
C ALA A 209 -16.28 -10.02 -5.29
N LEU A 210 -16.03 -11.32 -5.15
CA LEU A 210 -15.79 -11.96 -3.86
C LEU A 210 -14.40 -11.62 -3.27
N SER A 211 -13.54 -10.97 -4.06
CA SER A 211 -12.25 -10.49 -3.60
C SER A 211 -11.90 -9.15 -4.23
N HIS A 212 -11.36 -8.26 -3.42
CA HIS A 212 -10.94 -6.90 -3.78
C HIS A 212 -9.44 -6.77 -3.56
N VAL A 213 -8.71 -6.26 -4.55
CA VAL A 213 -7.26 -6.11 -4.46
C VAL A 213 -6.89 -4.84 -3.69
N ASP A 214 -6.01 -5.00 -2.72
CA ASP A 214 -5.27 -3.95 -2.05
C ASP A 214 -3.91 -3.76 -2.76
N PHE A 215 -3.65 -2.54 -3.22
CA PHE A 215 -2.40 -2.13 -3.86
C PHE A 215 -1.35 -1.85 -2.78
N ALA A 216 -1.02 -2.92 -2.06
CA ALA A 216 -0.29 -2.87 -0.82
C ALA A 216 1.18 -2.45 -1.01
N ASN A 217 1.76 -1.92 0.05
CA ASN A 217 3.20 -1.99 0.27
C ASN A 217 3.61 -3.40 0.72
N ALA A 218 4.85 -3.80 0.44
CA ALA A 218 5.36 -5.13 0.87
C ALA A 218 5.23 -5.31 2.39
N LYS A 219 5.57 -4.28 3.16
CA LYS A 219 5.12 -4.15 4.55
C LYS A 219 3.86 -3.30 4.54
N LEU A 220 2.73 -3.88 4.97
CA LEU A 220 1.43 -3.19 4.99
C LEU A 220 1.56 -1.81 5.68
N HIS A 221 1.00 -0.79 5.04
CA HIS A 221 1.15 0.61 5.43
C HIS A 221 2.59 1.05 5.71
N ILE A 222 3.60 0.52 5.01
CA ILE A 222 5.03 0.79 5.26
C ILE A 222 5.45 0.61 6.75
N GLY A 223 4.66 -0.14 7.53
CA GLY A 223 4.83 -0.30 8.97
C GLY A 223 4.45 0.89 9.86
N ARG A 224 3.74 1.90 9.34
CA ARG A 224 3.27 3.08 10.11
C ARG A 224 2.01 3.71 9.51
N ILE A 225 1.13 4.24 10.35
CA ILE A 225 -0.08 4.91 9.88
C ILE A 225 0.20 6.41 9.66
N LEU A 226 0.25 6.84 8.40
CA LEU A 226 0.52 8.23 8.01
C LEU A 226 -0.77 8.99 7.67
N PRO A 227 -0.80 10.33 7.74
CA PRO A 227 -1.93 11.14 7.27
C PRO A 227 -1.97 11.30 5.74
N SER A 228 -1.81 10.17 5.02
CA SER A 228 -1.93 10.01 3.56
C SER A 228 -3.16 9.18 3.21
N ALA A 229 -3.55 9.18 1.93
CA ALA A 229 -4.70 8.45 1.42
C ALA A 229 -4.47 7.96 -0.02
N THR A 230 -3.47 7.09 -0.23
CA THR A 230 -3.43 6.26 -1.45
C THR A 230 -4.48 5.14 -1.32
N GLN A 231 -4.56 4.23 -2.29
CA GLN A 231 -5.60 3.20 -2.32
C GLN A 231 -5.58 2.29 -1.07
N GLU A 232 -4.40 1.83 -0.62
CA GLU A 232 -4.24 1.01 0.60
C GLU A 232 -4.75 1.78 1.84
N GLU A 233 -4.33 3.04 2.02
CA GLU A 233 -4.75 3.85 3.16
C GLU A 233 -6.25 4.16 3.18
N ILE A 234 -6.85 4.40 2.02
CA ILE A 234 -8.29 4.61 1.89
C ILE A 234 -9.01 3.33 2.32
N LEU A 235 -8.62 2.18 1.75
CA LEU A 235 -9.26 0.89 2.01
C LEU A 235 -9.26 0.53 3.51
N PHE A 236 -8.11 0.66 4.18
CA PHE A 236 -8.01 0.42 5.62
C PHE A 236 -8.72 1.48 6.47
N SER A 237 -8.92 2.70 5.95
CA SER A 237 -9.73 3.71 6.66
C SER A 237 -11.20 3.35 6.62
N ILE A 238 -11.74 2.96 5.47
CA ILE A 238 -13.16 2.60 5.34
C ILE A 238 -13.49 1.21 5.89
N LYS A 239 -12.48 0.33 6.02
CA LYS A 239 -12.56 -1.00 6.65
C LYS A 239 -11.54 -1.12 7.81
N PRO A 240 -11.75 -0.47 8.97
CA PRO A 240 -10.73 -0.40 10.04
C PRO A 240 -10.27 -1.75 10.61
N GLU A 241 -11.07 -2.81 10.44
CA GLU A 241 -10.71 -4.16 10.86
C GLU A 241 -9.46 -4.70 10.14
N LEU A 242 -9.13 -4.17 8.96
CA LEU A 242 -7.92 -4.53 8.22
C LEU A 242 -6.63 -4.18 8.99
N PHE A 243 -6.65 -3.18 9.88
CA PHE A 243 -5.46 -2.81 10.67
C PHE A 243 -4.90 -3.95 11.53
N ILE A 244 -5.71 -4.98 11.84
CA ILE A 244 -5.21 -6.15 12.55
C ILE A 244 -4.15 -6.92 11.75
N ALA A 245 -4.22 -6.87 10.42
CA ALA A 245 -3.23 -7.49 9.55
C ALA A 245 -1.85 -6.83 9.66
N VAL A 246 -1.77 -5.54 10.00
CA VAL A 246 -0.48 -4.85 10.25
C VAL A 246 0.25 -5.48 11.45
N LEU A 247 -0.50 -5.95 12.46
CA LEU A 247 0.06 -6.60 13.64
C LEU A 247 0.36 -8.08 13.41
N ILE A 248 -0.57 -8.80 12.78
CA ILE A 248 -0.44 -10.23 12.52
C ILE A 248 0.66 -10.50 11.49
N ALA A 249 0.73 -9.69 10.44
CA ALA A 249 1.64 -9.83 9.31
C ALA A 249 2.70 -8.71 9.28
N ASP A 250 3.30 -8.39 10.45
CA ASP A 250 4.21 -7.25 10.64
C ASP A 250 5.55 -7.34 9.86
N GLU A 251 5.96 -8.53 9.44
CA GLU A 251 7.11 -8.67 8.52
C GLU A 251 6.66 -8.41 7.07
N GLY A 252 7.49 -7.75 6.26
CA GLY A 252 7.15 -7.51 4.85
C GLY A 252 6.99 -8.80 4.04
N MET A 253 6.07 -8.78 3.07
CA MET A 253 5.89 -9.83 2.08
C MET A 253 7.15 -9.97 1.22
N LYS A 254 7.64 -11.20 1.07
CA LYS A 254 8.61 -11.56 0.02
C LYS A 254 7.92 -11.63 -1.34
N GLU A 255 8.70 -11.69 -2.42
CA GLU A 255 8.20 -11.78 -3.80
C GLU A 255 7.23 -12.95 -4.02
N ASN A 256 7.39 -14.01 -3.24
CA ASN A 256 6.61 -15.24 -3.34
C ASN A 256 5.52 -15.35 -2.26
N GLU A 257 5.11 -14.22 -1.68
CA GLU A 257 4.09 -14.13 -0.64
C GLU A 257 2.92 -13.21 -1.00
N SER A 258 1.74 -13.50 -0.45
CA SER A 258 0.59 -12.58 -0.46
C SER A 258 -0.15 -12.65 0.87
N ILE A 259 -0.92 -11.61 1.19
CA ILE A 259 -1.77 -11.58 2.39
C ILE A 259 -3.23 -11.51 1.95
N ARG A 260 -4.09 -12.34 2.54
CA ARG A 260 -5.54 -12.30 2.34
C ARG A 260 -6.23 -12.06 3.66
N ILE A 261 -7.15 -11.10 3.70
CA ILE A 261 -7.92 -10.73 4.90
C ILE A 261 -9.41 -10.98 4.63
N GLU A 262 -10.02 -11.84 5.43
CA GLU A 262 -11.43 -12.26 5.28
C GLU A 262 -12.29 -11.60 6.36
N GLY A 263 -13.56 -11.33 6.06
CA GLY A 263 -14.57 -10.87 7.04
C GLY A 263 -14.53 -9.38 7.42
N ALA A 264 -13.59 -8.60 6.87
CA ALA A 264 -13.45 -7.18 7.17
C ALA A 264 -14.53 -6.31 6.48
N ARG A 265 -15.47 -5.81 7.28
CA ARG A 265 -16.61 -5.02 6.79
C ARG A 265 -16.22 -3.59 6.46
N GLN A 266 -17.01 -2.95 5.59
CA GLN A 266 -16.90 -1.52 5.32
C GLN A 266 -17.86 -0.73 6.23
N TYR A 267 -17.32 0.29 6.90
CA TYR A 267 -18.01 1.10 7.90
C TYR A 267 -18.22 2.55 7.47
N SER A 268 -17.48 3.01 6.47
CA SER A 268 -17.49 4.41 6.02
C SER A 268 -17.63 4.50 4.51
N ASP A 269 -18.34 5.54 4.07
CA ASP A 269 -18.36 5.99 2.68
C ASP A 269 -17.44 7.21 2.51
N TYR A 270 -16.94 7.41 1.31
CA TYR A 270 -15.94 8.43 1.05
C TYR A 270 -15.98 8.97 -0.39
N SER A 271 -15.30 10.09 -0.60
CA SER A 271 -14.93 10.60 -1.91
C SER A 271 -13.48 11.06 -1.92
N GLY A 272 -12.97 11.33 -3.12
CA GLY A 272 -11.62 11.85 -3.31
C GLY A 272 -10.52 10.80 -3.17
N TYR A 273 -9.30 11.26 -3.41
CA TYR A 273 -8.07 10.47 -3.45
C TYR A 273 -6.88 11.36 -3.06
N LEU A 274 -5.88 10.80 -2.37
CA LEU A 274 -4.76 11.56 -1.82
C LEU A 274 -5.25 12.72 -0.94
N ASP A 275 -4.83 13.96 -1.21
CA ASP A 275 -5.18 15.15 -0.42
C ASP A 275 -6.68 15.52 -0.44
N SER A 276 -7.46 14.98 -1.39
CA SER A 276 -8.89 15.23 -1.55
C SER A 276 -9.77 14.20 -0.84
N PHE A 277 -9.17 13.16 -0.25
CA PHE A 277 -9.88 12.13 0.49
C PHE A 277 -10.75 12.75 1.60
N THR A 278 -12.05 12.46 1.55
CA THR A 278 -13.07 13.02 2.43
C THR A 278 -14.02 11.92 2.90
N PHE A 279 -14.30 11.91 4.21
CA PHE A 279 -15.34 11.08 4.79
C PHE A 279 -16.72 11.63 4.44
N LEU A 280 -17.60 10.79 3.88
CA LEU A 280 -18.96 11.19 3.52
C LEU A 280 -20.02 10.77 4.54
N GLY A 281 -19.77 9.70 5.29
CA GLY A 281 -20.73 9.21 6.27
C GLY A 281 -20.51 7.76 6.66
N VAL A 282 -21.33 7.33 7.62
CA VAL A 282 -21.44 5.94 8.04
C VAL A 282 -22.04 5.09 6.92
N LYS A 283 -21.43 3.96 6.59
CA LYS A 283 -21.92 3.02 5.57
C LYS A 283 -22.28 1.69 6.22
N LYS A 284 -23.49 1.20 5.97
CA LYS A 284 -23.87 -0.15 6.40
C LYS A 284 -23.23 -1.17 5.47
N GLN A 285 -22.81 -2.32 6.01
CA GLN A 285 -22.25 -3.41 5.21
C GLN A 285 -23.25 -3.81 4.12
N CYS A 286 -22.86 -3.64 2.86
CA CYS A 286 -23.75 -3.82 1.71
C CYS A 286 -23.56 -5.15 0.98
N PHE A 287 -22.47 -5.89 1.27
CA PHE A 287 -22.17 -7.17 0.64
C PHE A 287 -22.25 -8.32 1.63
N SER A 288 -22.92 -9.39 1.21
CA SER A 288 -22.96 -10.70 1.88
C SER A 288 -22.82 -11.79 0.80
N PRO A 289 -21.74 -12.61 0.81
CA PRO A 289 -20.63 -12.57 1.77
C PRO A 289 -19.81 -11.28 1.66
N VAL A 290 -19.07 -10.95 2.72
CA VAL A 290 -18.11 -9.83 2.71
C VAL A 290 -16.96 -10.17 1.76
N PRO A 291 -16.59 -9.30 0.80
CA PRO A 291 -15.44 -9.55 -0.07
C PRO A 291 -14.13 -9.66 0.70
N ASP A 292 -13.30 -10.63 0.34
CA ASP A 292 -11.95 -10.78 0.88
C ASP A 292 -11.06 -9.64 0.35
N ILE A 293 -10.11 -9.17 1.16
CA ILE A 293 -9.07 -8.26 0.69
C ILE A 293 -7.81 -9.05 0.34
N ILE A 294 -7.27 -8.84 -0.86
CA ILE A 294 -6.02 -9.44 -1.34
C ILE A 294 -4.94 -8.36 -1.37
N ALA A 295 -4.03 -8.38 -0.40
CA ALA A 295 -2.87 -7.50 -0.39
C ALA A 295 -1.71 -8.11 -1.19
N ILE A 296 -1.33 -7.41 -2.26
CA ILE A 296 -0.18 -7.74 -3.11
C ILE A 296 0.62 -6.48 -3.42
N ASP A 297 1.94 -6.55 -3.21
CA ASP A 297 2.85 -5.45 -3.48
C ASP A 297 3.43 -5.55 -4.89
N ALA A 298 3.37 -4.46 -5.65
CA ALA A 298 3.97 -4.37 -6.98
C ALA A 298 5.46 -4.03 -6.91
N LEU A 299 6.23 -4.43 -7.93
CA LEU A 299 7.57 -3.90 -8.14
C LEU A 299 7.49 -2.38 -8.32
N ILE A 300 8.43 -1.67 -7.69
CA ILE A 300 8.65 -0.25 -7.94
C ILE A 300 9.37 -0.11 -9.28
N ALA A 301 8.71 0.52 -10.26
CA ALA A 301 9.30 0.75 -11.57
C ALA A 301 10.33 1.88 -11.49
N LYS A 302 11.60 1.55 -11.70
CA LYS A 302 12.71 2.48 -11.87
C LYS A 302 13.07 2.51 -13.36
N GLY A 303 12.33 3.31 -14.12
CA GLY A 303 12.43 3.36 -15.58
C GLY A 303 12.05 2.04 -16.24
N ASN A 304 13.01 1.43 -16.93
CA ASN A 304 12.79 0.26 -17.78
C ASN A 304 12.94 -1.09 -17.06
N ASN A 305 13.32 -1.13 -15.77
CA ASN A 305 13.52 -2.38 -15.01
C ASN A 305 12.29 -3.29 -15.04
N GLN A 306 11.08 -2.70 -15.05
CA GLN A 306 9.81 -3.41 -15.09
C GLN A 306 9.61 -4.29 -16.33
N PHE A 307 10.35 -4.02 -17.41
CA PHE A 307 10.30 -4.78 -18.66
C PHE A 307 11.32 -5.93 -18.72
N GLU A 308 12.19 -6.06 -17.71
CA GLU A 308 13.07 -7.22 -17.60
C GLU A 308 12.24 -8.47 -17.30
N GLU A 309 12.55 -9.59 -17.95
CA GLU A 309 11.77 -10.83 -17.81
C GLU A 309 11.61 -11.28 -16.35
N ALA A 310 12.69 -11.17 -15.55
CA ALA A 310 12.65 -11.51 -14.13
C ALA A 310 11.65 -10.66 -13.34
N ASN A 311 11.59 -9.36 -13.63
CA ASN A 311 10.70 -8.40 -12.98
C ASN A 311 9.25 -8.55 -13.46
N MET A 312 9.05 -8.81 -14.75
CA MET A 312 7.72 -9.17 -15.26
C MET A 312 7.20 -10.44 -14.57
N ARG A 313 8.08 -11.44 -14.41
CA ARG A 313 7.73 -12.74 -13.82
C ARG A 313 7.41 -12.59 -12.35
N ARG A 314 8.18 -11.77 -11.63
CA ARG A 314 7.96 -11.43 -10.22
C ARG A 314 6.54 -10.90 -10.00
N ASP A 315 6.10 -9.91 -10.77
CA ASP A 315 4.77 -9.34 -10.59
C ASP A 315 3.63 -10.25 -11.07
N THR A 316 3.82 -11.00 -12.16
CA THR A 316 2.82 -12.00 -12.59
C THR A 316 2.67 -13.13 -11.55
N ASN A 317 3.76 -13.61 -10.96
CA ASN A 317 3.74 -14.59 -9.87
C ASN A 317 3.04 -14.06 -8.62
N LYS A 318 3.32 -12.81 -8.25
CA LYS A 318 2.70 -12.13 -7.11
C LYS A 318 1.18 -12.04 -7.27
N ALA A 319 0.72 -11.54 -8.42
CA ALA A 319 -0.70 -11.45 -8.73
C ALA A 319 -1.35 -12.84 -8.74
N TYR A 320 -0.72 -13.84 -9.36
CA TYR A 320 -1.21 -15.22 -9.39
C TYR A 320 -1.44 -15.79 -7.99
N LEU A 321 -0.46 -15.62 -7.08
CA LEU A 321 -0.55 -16.10 -5.72
C LEU A 321 -1.67 -15.42 -4.92
N GLY A 322 -1.86 -14.11 -5.13
CA GLY A 322 -2.98 -13.36 -4.55
C GLY A 322 -4.34 -13.84 -5.06
N PHE A 323 -4.44 -14.03 -6.38
CA PHE A 323 -5.69 -14.35 -7.08
C PHE A 323 -6.08 -15.81 -6.96
N PHE A 324 -5.15 -16.69 -6.57
CA PHE A 324 -5.44 -18.10 -6.38
C PHE A 324 -6.69 -18.27 -5.49
N PRO A 325 -7.75 -18.91 -5.99
CA PRO A 325 -9.01 -18.95 -5.28
C PRO A 325 -8.88 -19.72 -3.96
N ARG A 326 -9.75 -19.41 -3.01
CA ARG A 326 -9.96 -20.28 -1.86
C ARG A 326 -10.77 -21.50 -2.35
N ILE A 327 -10.44 -22.69 -1.86
CA ILE A 327 -11.36 -23.84 -1.98
C ILE A 327 -12.55 -23.53 -1.07
N ARG A 328 -13.68 -23.16 -1.66
CA ARG A 328 -14.98 -23.05 -0.96
C ARG A 328 -15.86 -24.23 -1.40
N ASP A 329 -16.74 -24.69 -0.53
CA ASP A 329 -17.62 -25.84 -0.80
C ASP A 329 -18.65 -25.54 -1.92
N ASP A 330 -18.84 -24.26 -2.24
CA ASP A 330 -19.61 -23.72 -3.36
C ASP A 330 -18.67 -23.21 -4.46
N GLU A 331 -18.50 -24.01 -5.53
CA GLU A 331 -17.83 -23.62 -6.77
C GLU A 331 -18.57 -22.46 -7.45
N VAL A 332 -18.33 -21.23 -7.00
CA VAL A 332 -18.79 -20.02 -7.69
C VAL A 332 -17.63 -19.46 -8.48
N ASP A 333 -17.89 -19.11 -9.75
CA ASP A 333 -17.00 -18.36 -10.64
C ASP A 333 -16.30 -17.23 -9.87
N ALA A 334 -15.06 -17.47 -9.46
CA ALA A 334 -14.34 -16.56 -8.60
C ALA A 334 -13.96 -15.33 -9.42
N THR A 335 -14.53 -14.18 -9.08
CA THR A 335 -14.16 -12.88 -9.66
C THR A 335 -13.28 -12.11 -8.68
N VAL A 336 -12.24 -11.49 -9.20
CA VAL A 336 -11.35 -10.57 -8.47
C VAL A 336 -11.54 -9.17 -9.03
N SER A 337 -11.91 -8.21 -8.17
CA SER A 337 -11.90 -6.79 -8.52
C SER A 337 -10.54 -6.18 -8.23
N SER A 338 -9.93 -5.57 -9.25
CA SER A 338 -8.63 -4.90 -9.18
C SER A 338 -8.65 -3.64 -10.06
N GLY A 339 -7.48 -3.12 -10.41
CA GLY A 339 -7.33 -1.96 -11.28
C GLY A 339 -5.86 -1.66 -11.56
N ASN A 340 -5.52 -0.37 -11.55
CA ASN A 340 -4.19 0.19 -11.88
C ASN A 340 -3.08 -0.14 -10.84
N TRP A 341 -2.97 -1.40 -10.43
CA TRP A 341 -2.02 -1.92 -9.46
C TRP A 341 -0.59 -1.55 -9.83
N GLY A 342 0.12 -0.90 -8.91
CA GLY A 342 1.50 -0.46 -9.10
C GLY A 342 1.71 0.64 -10.16
N SER A 343 0.66 1.18 -10.78
CA SER A 343 0.79 2.15 -11.89
C SER A 343 0.71 3.62 -11.45
N GLY A 344 0.26 3.87 -10.22
CA GLY A 344 0.27 5.22 -9.62
C GLY A 344 1.60 5.54 -8.96
N ALA A 345 1.63 5.48 -7.63
CA ALA A 345 2.81 5.82 -6.85
C ALA A 345 4.05 4.99 -7.23
N PHE A 346 3.88 3.72 -7.64
CA PHE A 346 5.00 2.83 -7.98
C PHE A 346 5.48 2.96 -9.44
N GLY A 347 4.82 3.80 -10.26
CA GLY A 347 5.29 4.18 -11.60
C GLY A 347 5.24 3.09 -12.67
N GLY A 348 4.57 1.98 -12.41
CA GLY A 348 4.43 0.89 -13.38
C GLY A 348 3.63 1.27 -14.62
N ASP A 349 3.97 0.66 -15.75
CA ASP A 349 3.21 0.77 -16.98
C ASP A 349 1.85 0.08 -16.82
N VAL A 350 0.76 0.85 -16.97
CA VAL A 350 -0.59 0.34 -16.71
C VAL A 350 -0.99 -0.79 -17.66
N SER A 351 -0.51 -0.77 -18.91
CA SER A 351 -0.83 -1.81 -19.90
C SER A 351 -0.07 -3.10 -19.56
N LEU A 352 1.19 -3.01 -19.13
CA LEU A 352 1.95 -4.16 -18.61
C LEU A 352 1.27 -4.75 -17.38
N LYS A 353 0.94 -3.90 -16.39
CA LYS A 353 0.30 -4.33 -15.14
C LYS A 353 -1.08 -4.97 -15.38
N PHE A 354 -1.85 -4.44 -16.33
CA PHE A 354 -3.10 -5.05 -16.76
C PHE A 354 -2.86 -6.47 -17.32
N VAL A 355 -1.94 -6.61 -18.28
CA VAL A 355 -1.67 -7.92 -18.89
C VAL A 355 -1.13 -8.91 -17.86
N GLN A 356 -0.24 -8.51 -16.96
CA GLN A 356 0.26 -9.37 -15.89
C GLN A 356 -0.87 -9.89 -14.99
N GLN A 357 -1.82 -9.02 -14.61
CA GLN A 357 -2.99 -9.41 -13.83
C GLN A 357 -3.93 -10.32 -14.62
N LEU A 358 -4.10 -10.10 -15.92
CA LEU A 358 -4.90 -10.97 -16.79
C LEU A 358 -4.29 -12.37 -16.89
N LEU A 359 -2.97 -12.48 -17.07
CA LEU A 359 -2.27 -13.78 -17.10
C LEU A 359 -2.40 -14.50 -15.76
N ALA A 360 -2.22 -13.78 -14.65
CA ALA A 360 -2.39 -14.30 -13.31
C ALA A 360 -3.81 -14.81 -13.05
N ALA A 361 -4.83 -14.03 -13.41
CA ALA A 361 -6.24 -14.39 -13.28
C ALA A 361 -6.58 -15.63 -14.11
N SER A 362 -6.12 -15.65 -15.37
CA SER A 362 -6.26 -16.79 -16.29
C SER A 362 -5.65 -18.05 -15.69
N ALA A 363 -4.41 -17.98 -15.19
CA ALA A 363 -3.73 -19.10 -14.57
C ALA A 363 -4.44 -19.58 -13.30
N ALA A 364 -4.90 -18.66 -12.44
CA ALA A 364 -5.65 -18.95 -11.22
C ALA A 364 -7.07 -19.46 -11.48
N GLY A 365 -7.61 -19.30 -12.69
CA GLY A 365 -8.98 -19.72 -13.03
C GLY A 365 -10.03 -18.77 -12.46
N VAL A 366 -9.73 -17.47 -12.41
CA VAL A 366 -10.63 -16.42 -11.91
C VAL A 366 -10.90 -15.38 -12.99
N MET A 367 -12.05 -14.71 -12.93
CA MET A 367 -12.34 -13.55 -13.77
C MET A 367 -11.76 -12.27 -13.17
N LEU A 368 -11.30 -11.36 -14.03
CA LEU A 368 -10.77 -10.07 -13.61
C LEU A 368 -11.78 -8.96 -13.89
N GLU A 369 -12.24 -8.27 -12.84
CA GLU A 369 -12.97 -7.01 -12.97
C GLU A 369 -12.00 -5.86 -12.75
N TYR A 370 -11.76 -5.06 -13.79
CA TYR A 370 -10.70 -4.05 -13.81
C TYR A 370 -11.27 -2.63 -13.72
N SER A 371 -11.08 -1.99 -12.57
CA SER A 371 -11.38 -0.57 -12.39
C SER A 371 -10.27 0.29 -12.99
N THR A 372 -10.63 1.21 -13.90
CA THR A 372 -9.70 2.21 -14.43
C THR A 372 -9.72 3.53 -13.67
N PHE A 373 -10.46 3.59 -12.56
CA PHE A 373 -10.49 4.71 -11.61
C PHE A 373 -10.82 6.06 -12.27
N GLN A 374 -12.07 6.24 -12.69
CA GLN A 374 -12.57 7.47 -13.31
C GLN A 374 -11.83 7.86 -14.61
N ASN A 375 -11.32 6.85 -15.34
CA ASN A 375 -10.62 7.05 -16.61
C ASN A 375 -11.27 6.25 -17.77
N PRO A 376 -12.29 6.82 -18.43
CA PRO A 376 -12.97 6.18 -19.57
C PRO A 376 -12.05 6.00 -20.80
N SER A 377 -11.05 6.88 -20.95
CA SER A 377 -10.07 6.77 -22.04
C SER A 377 -9.20 5.52 -21.85
N LEU A 378 -8.65 5.34 -20.64
CA LEU A 378 -7.91 4.14 -20.25
C LEU A 378 -8.77 2.87 -20.38
N GLU A 379 -10.03 2.92 -19.94
CA GLU A 379 -10.97 1.81 -20.10
C GLU A 379 -11.07 1.38 -21.56
N LYS A 380 -11.33 2.33 -22.47
CA LYS A 380 -11.41 2.04 -23.91
C LYS A 380 -10.12 1.44 -24.45
N ARG A 381 -8.96 1.94 -24.01
CA ARG A 381 -7.64 1.44 -24.46
C ARG A 381 -7.37 0.02 -23.98
N LEU A 382 -7.56 -0.25 -22.69
CA LEU A 382 -7.33 -1.58 -22.12
C LEU A 382 -8.33 -2.61 -22.62
N LYS A 383 -9.59 -2.22 -22.86
CA LYS A 383 -10.59 -3.07 -23.49
C LYS A 383 -10.17 -3.48 -24.91
N ALA A 384 -9.68 -2.55 -25.72
CA ALA A 384 -9.17 -2.87 -27.05
C ALA A 384 -7.98 -3.85 -27.00
N ILE A 385 -7.05 -3.66 -26.05
CA ILE A 385 -5.93 -4.59 -25.83
C ILE A 385 -6.48 -5.97 -25.41
N ASN A 386 -7.42 -6.02 -24.47
CA ASN A 386 -8.05 -7.25 -24.02
C ASN A 386 -8.69 -8.02 -25.19
N ASP A 387 -9.49 -7.35 -26.02
CA ASP A 387 -10.19 -7.96 -27.15
C ASP A 387 -9.19 -8.60 -28.14
N MET A 388 -8.05 -7.94 -28.37
CA MET A 388 -6.97 -8.49 -29.21
C MET A 388 -6.29 -9.72 -28.57
N LEU A 389 -6.20 -9.76 -27.24
CA LEU A 389 -5.58 -10.84 -26.49
C LEU A 389 -6.44 -12.11 -26.41
N GLN A 390 -7.78 -12.01 -26.48
CA GLN A 390 -8.72 -13.13 -26.25
C GLN A 390 -8.50 -14.36 -27.16
N SER A 391 -7.84 -14.19 -28.31
CA SER A 391 -7.51 -15.29 -29.24
C SER A 391 -6.22 -16.03 -28.90
N LYS A 392 -5.50 -15.62 -27.86
CA LYS A 392 -4.16 -16.12 -27.49
C LYS A 392 -4.21 -16.96 -26.21
N THR A 393 -3.22 -17.83 -26.03
CA THR A 393 -2.98 -18.52 -24.75
C THR A 393 -2.03 -17.72 -23.85
N VAL A 394 -2.01 -18.03 -22.55
CA VAL A 394 -1.11 -17.40 -21.58
C VAL A 394 0.33 -17.41 -22.07
N SER A 395 0.83 -18.55 -22.57
CA SER A 395 2.19 -18.67 -23.08
C SER A 395 2.52 -17.81 -24.29
N GLN A 396 1.55 -17.62 -25.19
CA GLN A 396 1.71 -16.76 -26.36
C GLN A 396 1.83 -15.30 -25.95
N VAL A 397 0.97 -14.84 -25.04
CA VAL A 397 1.01 -13.47 -24.52
C VAL A 397 2.30 -13.23 -23.73
N TRP A 398 2.73 -14.19 -22.90
CA TRP A 398 4.01 -14.10 -22.18
C TRP A 398 5.20 -13.88 -23.13
N LYS A 399 5.24 -14.60 -24.25
CA LYS A 399 6.29 -14.43 -25.28
C LYS A 399 6.24 -13.06 -25.94
N ILE A 400 5.06 -12.47 -26.11
CA ILE A 400 4.91 -11.08 -26.60
C ILE A 400 5.45 -10.07 -25.57
N LEU A 401 5.20 -10.29 -24.28
CA LEU A 401 5.78 -9.45 -23.23
C LEU A 401 7.31 -9.49 -23.28
N CYS A 402 7.89 -10.69 -23.36
CA CYS A 402 9.33 -10.90 -23.38
C CYS A 402 10.01 -10.46 -24.69
N SER A 403 9.25 -10.21 -25.77
CA SER A 403 9.82 -9.70 -27.01
C SER A 403 9.98 -8.18 -27.01
N TYR A 404 9.43 -7.49 -26.01
CA TYR A 404 9.63 -6.05 -25.86
C TYR A 404 11.05 -5.79 -25.33
N SER A 405 11.79 -4.99 -26.10
CA SER A 405 13.03 -4.39 -25.64
C SER A 405 12.83 -2.87 -25.61
N PRO A 406 12.90 -2.22 -24.44
CA PRO A 406 12.82 -0.77 -24.39
C PRO A 406 13.99 -0.16 -25.17
N SER A 407 13.75 1.00 -25.79
CA SER A 407 14.79 1.74 -26.51
C SER A 407 15.92 2.14 -25.55
N SER A 408 17.17 1.95 -25.99
CA SER A 408 18.38 2.22 -25.20
C SER A 408 18.69 3.73 -25.05
N GLU A 409 17.68 4.59 -24.98
CA GLU A 409 17.86 6.04 -24.99
C GLU A 409 18.71 6.55 -23.82
N ASN A 410 18.66 5.90 -22.65
CA ASN A 410 19.56 6.19 -21.52
C ASN A 410 21.03 5.83 -21.78
N GLU A 411 21.28 4.74 -22.51
CA GLU A 411 22.64 4.36 -22.92
C GLU A 411 23.18 5.32 -23.99
N CYS A 412 22.31 5.79 -24.88
CA CYS A 412 22.58 6.83 -25.88
C CYS A 412 22.87 8.19 -25.22
N LEU A 413 22.18 8.54 -24.13
CA LEU A 413 22.43 9.76 -23.35
C LEU A 413 23.78 9.72 -22.63
N ILE A 414 24.10 8.60 -21.95
CA ILE A 414 25.40 8.40 -21.28
C ILE A 414 26.54 8.41 -22.30
N GLN A 415 26.36 7.79 -23.47
CA GLN A 415 27.35 7.83 -24.55
C GLN A 415 27.50 9.22 -25.18
N LYS A 416 26.41 9.99 -25.31
CA LYS A 416 26.46 11.39 -25.75
C LYS A 416 27.19 12.27 -24.74
N ILE A 417 26.94 12.15 -23.44
CA ILE A 417 27.71 12.87 -22.41
C ILE A 417 29.20 12.44 -22.42
N ALA A 418 29.47 11.14 -22.62
CA ALA A 418 30.82 10.60 -22.73
C ALA A 418 31.63 11.16 -23.91
N GLN A 419 30.96 11.51 -25.03
CA GLN A 419 31.60 12.13 -26.19
C GLN A 419 32.15 13.53 -25.91
N TYR A 420 31.60 14.26 -24.93
CA TYR A 420 31.97 15.66 -24.66
C TYR A 420 32.79 15.87 -23.38
N HIS A 421 32.61 15.04 -22.35
CA HIS A 421 33.26 15.27 -21.04
C HIS A 421 34.30 14.22 -20.62
N GLY A 422 34.46 13.11 -21.35
CA GLY A 422 35.47 12.09 -21.07
C GLY A 422 35.09 11.07 -19.97
N SER A 423 35.95 10.08 -19.76
CA SER A 423 35.62 8.86 -18.99
C SER A 423 35.47 9.06 -17.48
N LYS A 424 36.08 10.11 -16.90
CA LYS A 424 36.01 10.40 -15.46
C LYS A 424 34.64 10.92 -15.04
N GLN A 425 34.02 11.79 -15.83
CA GLN A 425 32.71 12.38 -15.57
C GLN A 425 31.58 11.35 -15.75
N VAL A 426 31.76 10.39 -16.65
CA VAL A 426 30.88 9.21 -16.76
C VAL A 426 30.95 8.36 -15.50
N GLN A 427 32.14 8.11 -14.97
CA GLN A 427 32.30 7.40 -13.70
C GLN A 427 31.74 8.22 -12.53
N ALA A 428 31.91 9.54 -12.55
CA ALA A 428 31.35 10.44 -11.55
C ALA A 428 29.82 10.37 -11.52
N LEU A 429 29.15 10.43 -12.67
CA LEU A 429 27.69 10.30 -12.80
C LEU A 429 27.20 8.92 -12.32
N LYS A 430 27.92 7.84 -12.62
CA LYS A 430 27.58 6.50 -12.11
C LYS A 430 27.64 6.47 -10.58
N HIS A 431 28.67 7.04 -9.98
CA HIS A 431 28.79 7.14 -8.53
C HIS A 431 27.72 8.07 -7.94
N TRP A 432 27.39 9.18 -8.61
CA TRP A 432 26.38 10.12 -8.16
C TRP A 432 24.97 9.50 -8.16
N ASN A 433 24.56 8.89 -9.28
CA ASN A 433 23.30 8.16 -9.37
C ASN A 433 23.25 7.02 -8.36
N LYS A 434 24.38 6.31 -8.17
CA LYS A 434 24.44 5.26 -7.15
C LYS A 434 24.29 5.80 -5.73
N ALA A 435 24.79 7.00 -5.46
CA ALA A 435 24.63 7.67 -4.18
C ALA A 435 23.16 8.02 -3.91
N ILE A 436 22.50 8.61 -4.91
CA ILE A 436 21.06 8.91 -4.87
C ILE A 436 20.25 7.63 -4.63
N GLU A 437 20.52 6.56 -5.38
CA GLU A 437 19.88 5.26 -5.17
C GLU A 437 20.07 4.72 -3.74
N LEU A 438 21.24 4.92 -3.14
CA LEU A 438 21.52 4.45 -1.78
C LEU A 438 20.84 5.32 -0.71
N GLU A 439 20.68 6.62 -0.93
CA GLU A 439 19.83 7.48 -0.09
C GLU A 439 18.37 7.05 -0.16
N GLU A 440 17.88 6.78 -1.36
CA GLU A 440 16.52 6.27 -1.59
C GLU A 440 16.27 4.94 -0.88
N LEU A 441 17.31 4.10 -0.75
CA LEU A 441 17.28 2.83 -0.02
C LEU A 441 17.54 2.98 1.49
N GLY A 442 17.74 4.21 1.98
CA GLY A 442 18.02 4.51 3.39
C GLY A 442 19.44 4.14 3.86
N SER A 443 20.35 3.78 2.95
CA SER A 443 21.76 3.48 3.25
C SER A 443 22.63 4.74 3.15
N PHE A 444 22.40 5.69 4.07
CA PHE A 444 23.07 7.00 4.06
C PHE A 444 24.59 6.92 4.21
N GLY A 445 25.11 5.91 4.92
CA GLY A 445 26.56 5.72 5.04
C GLY A 445 27.21 5.36 3.70
N ASP A 446 26.56 4.49 2.93
CA ASP A 446 27.04 4.09 1.62
C ASP A 446 26.81 5.18 0.57
N SER A 447 25.70 5.93 0.67
CA SER A 447 25.44 7.04 -0.23
C SER A 447 26.50 8.13 -0.10
N VAL A 448 26.88 8.52 1.12
CA VAL A 448 27.95 9.49 1.38
C VAL A 448 29.27 9.03 0.77
N ALA A 449 29.58 7.74 0.83
CA ALA A 449 30.77 7.18 0.19
C ALA A 449 30.73 7.27 -1.34
N GLN A 450 29.55 7.09 -1.95
CA GLN A 450 29.36 7.22 -3.40
C GLN A 450 29.36 8.69 -3.85
N TYR A 451 28.71 9.61 -3.13
CA TYR A 451 28.83 11.06 -3.38
C TYR A 451 30.28 11.51 -3.30
N SER A 452 31.01 11.09 -2.27
CA SER A 452 32.43 11.39 -2.12
C SER A 452 33.30 10.85 -3.27
N ARG A 453 32.90 9.75 -3.93
CA ARG A 453 33.57 9.25 -5.14
C ARG A 453 33.17 10.06 -6.36
N ALA A 454 31.90 10.40 -6.50
CA ALA A 454 31.39 11.24 -7.57
C ALA A 454 32.07 12.61 -7.59
N PHE A 455 32.12 13.29 -6.44
CA PHE A 455 32.71 14.63 -6.30
C PHE A 455 34.22 14.62 -6.55
N ARG A 456 34.93 13.55 -6.16
CA ARG A 456 36.36 13.40 -6.50
C ARG A 456 36.61 13.25 -7.99
N LEU A 457 35.69 12.59 -8.70
CA LEU A 457 35.81 12.37 -10.15
C LEU A 457 35.31 13.56 -10.97
N TRP A 458 34.37 14.33 -10.42
CA TRP A 458 33.82 15.53 -11.02
C TRP A 458 33.39 16.54 -9.93
N PRO A 459 34.31 17.43 -9.51
CA PRO A 459 34.08 18.36 -8.39
C PRO A 459 32.86 19.28 -8.56
N ALA A 460 32.50 19.63 -9.80
CA ALA A 460 31.34 20.46 -10.11
C ALA A 460 30.01 19.88 -9.59
N LEU A 461 29.96 18.57 -9.35
CA LEU A 461 28.80 17.89 -8.75
C LEU A 461 28.54 18.28 -7.28
N ASP A 462 29.55 18.79 -6.57
CA ASP A 462 29.47 19.24 -5.16
C ASP A 462 29.08 20.72 -5.04
N SER A 463 28.63 21.34 -6.14
CA SER A 463 28.24 22.74 -6.12
C SER A 463 27.01 22.95 -5.22
N PRO A 464 27.08 23.83 -4.20
CA PRO A 464 26.03 24.01 -3.19
C PRO A 464 24.77 24.69 -3.73
N ALA A 465 24.85 25.26 -4.94
CA ALA A 465 23.72 25.84 -5.64
C ALA A 465 23.33 24.93 -6.81
N CYS A 466 22.06 24.56 -6.87
CA CYS A 466 21.44 23.90 -8.01
C CYS A 466 20.41 24.81 -8.69
N ASP A 467 20.04 24.49 -9.92
CA ASP A 467 18.88 25.11 -10.56
C ASP A 467 17.57 24.41 -10.17
N HIS A 468 16.47 24.80 -10.81
CA HIS A 468 15.14 24.23 -10.56
C HIS A 468 15.01 22.75 -10.92
N ASP A 469 15.96 22.21 -11.71
CA ASP A 469 16.02 20.79 -12.09
C ASP A 469 17.02 20.02 -11.19
N ASN A 470 17.44 20.63 -10.07
CA ASN A 470 18.43 20.10 -9.13
C ASN A 470 19.81 19.80 -9.75
N ILE A 471 20.14 20.39 -10.90
CA ILE A 471 21.45 20.23 -11.52
C ILE A 471 22.42 21.21 -10.85
N PRO A 472 23.59 20.75 -10.34
CA PRO A 472 24.58 21.63 -9.75
C PRO A 472 25.00 22.73 -10.75
N ARG A 473 24.98 23.98 -10.30
CA ARG A 473 25.17 25.15 -11.17
C ARG A 473 26.50 25.13 -11.92
N GLU A 474 27.56 24.62 -11.30
CA GLU A 474 28.87 24.49 -11.95
C GLU A 474 28.85 23.47 -13.10
N VAL A 475 28.07 22.39 -12.99
CA VAL A 475 27.86 21.42 -14.09
C VAL A 475 27.20 22.10 -15.29
N LEU A 476 26.21 22.97 -15.05
CA LEU A 476 25.54 23.71 -16.12
C LEU A 476 26.46 24.74 -16.79
N LEU A 477 27.36 25.36 -16.03
CA LEU A 477 28.35 26.27 -16.58
C LEU A 477 29.36 25.53 -17.47
N GLU A 478 29.85 24.38 -17.02
CA GLU A 478 30.73 23.51 -17.81
C GLU A 478 30.05 22.99 -19.08
N ALA A 479 28.78 22.55 -18.96
CA ALA A 479 27.95 22.12 -20.07
C ALA A 479 27.79 23.20 -21.14
N ASN A 480 27.39 24.41 -20.72
CA ASN A 480 27.19 25.54 -21.62
C ASN A 480 28.50 25.95 -22.31
N ALA A 481 29.63 25.91 -21.60
CA ALA A 481 30.94 26.22 -22.17
C ALA A 481 31.36 25.22 -23.27
N CYS A 482 30.91 23.97 -23.18
CA CYS A 482 31.17 22.94 -24.18
C CYS A 482 30.08 22.83 -25.27
N GLY A 483 29.09 23.74 -25.29
CA GLY A 483 27.98 23.70 -26.24
C GLY A 483 27.04 22.50 -26.05
N VAL A 484 27.07 21.88 -24.88
CA VAL A 484 26.21 20.74 -24.56
C VAL A 484 24.87 21.27 -24.06
N PRO A 485 23.75 21.02 -24.75
CA PRO A 485 22.46 21.54 -24.34
C PRO A 485 22.07 21.00 -22.96
N LYS A 486 21.53 21.89 -22.10
CA LYS A 486 21.04 21.57 -20.76
C LYS A 486 20.09 20.36 -20.76
N THR A 487 19.31 20.15 -21.82
CA THR A 487 18.40 19.01 -22.01
C THR A 487 19.09 17.64 -22.00
N LEU A 488 20.42 17.57 -22.10
CA LEU A 488 21.18 16.33 -21.95
C LEU A 488 21.56 16.02 -20.49
N PHE A 489 21.59 17.03 -19.60
CA PHE A 489 21.83 16.89 -18.16
C PHE A 489 20.54 16.87 -17.36
N VAL A 490 19.49 17.51 -17.90
CA VAL A 490 18.12 17.21 -17.56
C VAL A 490 17.91 15.82 -18.11
N THR A 491 18.19 14.84 -17.28
CA THR A 491 17.66 13.53 -17.52
C THR A 491 16.15 13.70 -17.75
N GLN A 492 15.66 13.38 -18.94
CA GLN A 492 14.28 12.88 -19.04
C GLN A 492 14.13 11.53 -18.33
N THR A 493 15.15 11.07 -17.60
CA THR A 493 14.90 10.40 -16.34
C THR A 493 14.32 11.45 -15.39
N ASP A 494 12.99 11.51 -15.33
CA ASP A 494 12.38 11.24 -14.04
C ASP A 494 13.25 10.13 -13.43
N ASN A 495 14.18 10.47 -12.53
CA ASN A 495 14.61 9.49 -11.56
C ASN A 495 13.28 9.09 -10.94
N VAL A 496 12.72 7.97 -11.40
CA VAL A 496 11.43 7.47 -10.94
C VAL A 496 11.69 6.90 -9.56
N VAL A 497 12.04 7.80 -8.65
CA VAL A 497 11.69 7.67 -7.28
C VAL A 497 10.17 7.71 -7.32
N ALA A 498 9.58 6.56 -7.06
CA ALA A 498 8.14 6.42 -6.89
C ALA A 498 7.64 7.62 -6.06
N PRO A 499 6.69 8.46 -6.55
CA PRO A 499 6.41 9.77 -5.92
C PRO A 499 6.02 9.75 -4.44
N TYR A 500 5.72 8.58 -3.87
CA TYR A 500 5.57 8.40 -2.43
C TYR A 500 6.88 8.60 -1.63
N LEU A 501 8.04 8.37 -2.24
CA LEU A 501 9.37 8.57 -1.66
C LEU A 501 9.80 10.04 -1.70
N THR A 502 9.27 10.82 -2.65
CA THR A 502 9.50 12.28 -2.73
C THR A 502 8.47 13.09 -1.93
N GLY A 503 7.35 12.46 -1.54
CA GLY A 503 6.27 13.09 -0.77
C GLY A 503 5.40 14.05 -1.58
N ASP A 504 5.57 14.10 -2.90
CA ASP A 504 4.80 15.01 -3.76
C ASP A 504 3.44 14.44 -4.17
N SER A 505 2.39 14.96 -3.54
CA SER A 505 1.00 14.58 -3.81
C SER A 505 0.53 14.94 -5.21
N GLU A 506 1.05 16.01 -5.82
CA GLU A 506 0.61 16.44 -7.14
C GLU A 506 1.16 15.50 -8.23
N SER A 507 2.44 15.12 -8.14
CA SER A 507 3.01 14.06 -8.98
C SER A 507 2.29 12.72 -8.81
N MET A 508 1.97 12.31 -7.57
CA MET A 508 1.19 11.09 -7.33
C MET A 508 -0.19 11.13 -8.01
N LYS A 509 -0.90 12.26 -7.93
CA LYS A 509 -2.19 12.44 -8.62
C LYS A 509 -2.02 12.39 -10.13
N ASN A 510 -1.04 13.12 -10.65
CA ASN A 510 -0.80 13.17 -12.09
C ASN A 510 -0.52 11.76 -12.61
N ARG A 511 0.33 10.96 -11.96
CA ARG A 511 0.57 9.58 -12.39
C ARG A 511 -0.63 8.65 -12.24
N ALA A 512 -1.46 8.85 -11.21
CA ALA A 512 -2.67 8.04 -11.04
C ALA A 512 -3.76 8.36 -12.08
N SER A 513 -3.88 9.63 -12.48
CA SER A 513 -4.94 10.11 -13.39
C SER A 513 -4.52 10.19 -14.86
N ASN A 514 -3.24 10.47 -15.11
CA ASN A 514 -2.65 10.65 -16.43
C ASN A 514 -1.75 9.45 -16.75
N LEU A 515 -2.38 8.41 -17.29
CA LEU A 515 -1.72 7.19 -17.76
C LEU A 515 -1.68 7.23 -19.30
N PRO A 516 -0.62 7.80 -19.91
CA PRO A 516 -0.52 7.95 -21.35
C PRO A 516 -0.32 6.59 -22.05
N VAL A 517 -0.45 6.59 -23.37
CA VAL A 517 -0.04 5.45 -24.21
C VAL A 517 1.48 5.37 -24.17
N SER A 518 2.01 4.20 -23.81
CA SER A 518 3.45 3.95 -23.74
C SER A 518 4.00 3.25 -24.99
N ASP A 519 5.32 3.25 -25.13
CA ASP A 519 6.00 2.46 -26.16
C ASP A 519 5.75 0.97 -26.02
N PHE A 520 5.64 0.48 -24.78
CA PHE A 520 5.25 -0.89 -24.49
C PHE A 520 3.84 -1.21 -25.02
N GLU A 521 2.86 -0.33 -24.76
CA GLU A 521 1.50 -0.52 -25.29
C GLU A 521 1.47 -0.52 -26.82
N ASN A 522 2.24 0.36 -27.45
CA ASN A 522 2.38 0.40 -28.91
C ASN A 522 3.02 -0.89 -29.44
N HIS A 523 4.04 -1.41 -28.77
CA HIS A 523 4.64 -2.71 -29.09
C HIS A 523 3.63 -3.85 -28.99
N LEU A 524 2.88 -3.91 -27.88
CA LEU A 524 1.85 -4.92 -27.65
C LEU A 524 0.82 -4.92 -28.79
N LYS A 525 0.31 -3.74 -29.17
CA LYS A 525 -0.63 -3.59 -30.30
C LYS A 525 -0.04 -4.05 -31.62
N ARG A 526 1.22 -3.70 -31.92
CA ARG A 526 1.90 -4.15 -33.15
C ARG A 526 2.02 -5.67 -33.20
N CYS A 527 2.44 -6.31 -32.11
CA CYS A 527 2.58 -7.76 -32.04
C CYS A 527 1.24 -8.51 -32.11
N LEU A 528 0.14 -7.91 -31.66
CA LEU A 528 -1.18 -8.53 -31.70
C LEU A 528 -1.91 -8.32 -33.03
N CYS A 529 -1.52 -7.32 -33.83
CA CYS A 529 -2.02 -7.11 -35.20
C CYS A 529 -1.28 -7.93 -36.27
N ALA A 530 -0.10 -8.44 -35.94
CA ALA A 530 0.70 -9.32 -36.80
C ALA A 530 0.24 -10.77 -36.68
#